data_AF-A0A7C5YU93-F1
#
_entry.id   AF-A0A7C5YU93-F1
#
_cell.length_a   1.000
_cell.length_b   1.000
_cell.length_c   1.000
_cell.angle_alpha   90.00
_cell.angle_beta   90.00
_cell.angle_gamma   90.00
#
_symmetry.space_group_name_H-M   'P 1'
#
loop_
_entity.id
_entity.type
_entity.pdbx_description
1 polymer ?
#
loop_
_entity_poly.entity_id
_entity_poly.type
_entity_poly.pdbx_seq_one_letter_code
_entity_poly.pdbx_strand_id
1 'polypeptide(L)'
;MKRNNTALKIAVLALFIVQALLQLRIYPLWVRNYAPKQATPIGLSPDQLLVAVAGFREFLAAILWVRADGFFHSGNYDAILPMLRLVTWLDPHNLDVYSTGAWHMGYNFTDESQRSDRRYIPLALKFLEEGIQNNPTVWDLYFEMGWMYYHKIQDPTNAAPWMRLANEYPDMIPARRHLLAHAYFKSGRFDDAVDWWAKLFLDAEKNRHKDWESSQLYDVRQNNLEDTILDILRRYGPNPETQPPVDLGFDATVKVIRPRVLLVEGRLGIPTIGARVTVILRDKGRTIDYTPKALKTFTFEVDPKFTYMQDSLAVRDEKFRREIDMSKDPKMYPFKAPEYEVEFIFEPRYASPNVQARIGSDGVGMYDARYLEEVREKPSPIEVPKYAKVSDEVRREVENPTREVSYWRVRKVITLTREEILMLGKRGE
;
A
#
# COMPACT_ATOMS: atom_id res chain seq x y z
N MET A 1 -64.50 -7.36 11.72
CA MET A 1 -64.19 -6.00 11.21
C MET A 1 -63.04 -6.10 10.21
N LYS A 2 -63.31 -6.01 8.90
CA LYS A 2 -62.25 -5.97 7.87
C LYS A 2 -61.60 -4.59 7.92
N ARG A 3 -60.34 -4.51 8.38
CA ARG A 3 -59.57 -3.26 8.40
C ARG A 3 -59.47 -2.72 6.97
N ASN A 4 -59.96 -1.50 6.75
CA ASN A 4 -60.03 -0.89 5.43
C ASN A 4 -58.63 -0.46 4.97
N ASN A 5 -57.87 -1.40 4.42
CA ASN A 5 -56.49 -1.19 3.95
C ASN A 5 -56.39 -0.22 2.74
N THR A 6 -57.52 0.25 2.22
CA THR A 6 -57.59 1.14 1.05
C THR A 6 -56.96 2.51 1.33
N ALA A 7 -57.22 3.10 2.49
CA ALA A 7 -56.63 4.40 2.87
C ALA A 7 -55.11 4.29 3.06
N LEU A 8 -54.63 3.18 3.64
CA LEU A 8 -53.20 2.91 3.78
C LEU A 8 -52.54 2.71 2.40
N LYS A 9 -53.17 1.95 1.50
CA LYS A 9 -52.66 1.77 0.13
C LYS A 9 -52.59 3.09 -0.66
N ILE A 10 -53.59 3.95 -0.51
CA ILE A 10 -53.61 5.28 -1.14
C ILE A 10 -52.50 6.17 -0.55
N ALA A 11 -52.33 6.17 0.78
CA ALA A 11 -51.26 6.94 1.42
C ALA A 11 -49.87 6.45 1.00
N VAL A 12 -49.66 5.13 0.92
CA VAL A 12 -48.42 4.53 0.42
C VAL A 12 -48.19 4.89 -1.05
N LEU A 13 -49.22 4.82 -1.90
CA LEU A 13 -49.12 5.22 -3.31
C LEU A 13 -48.78 6.71 -3.44
N ALA A 14 -49.41 7.58 -2.64
CA ALA A 14 -49.13 9.01 -2.63
C ALA A 14 -47.68 9.30 -2.20
N LEU A 15 -47.16 8.58 -1.20
CA LEU A 15 -45.75 8.65 -0.79
C LEU A 15 -44.80 8.25 -1.94
N PHE A 16 -45.08 7.13 -2.64
CA PHE A 16 -44.29 6.72 -3.79
C PHE A 16 -44.34 7.74 -4.95
N ILE A 17 -45.49 8.38 -5.18
CA ILE A 17 -45.62 9.43 -6.21
C ILE A 17 -44.82 10.67 -5.82
N VAL A 18 -44.93 11.14 -4.57
CA VAL A 18 -44.15 12.28 -4.06
C VAL A 18 -42.65 11.98 -4.15
N GLN A 19 -42.25 10.77 -3.76
CA GLN A 19 -40.88 10.30 -3.87
C GLN A 19 -40.39 10.24 -5.33
N ALA A 20 -41.19 9.73 -6.26
CA ALA A 20 -40.85 9.70 -7.68
C ALA A 20 -40.69 11.12 -8.27
N LEU A 21 -41.55 12.06 -7.88
CA LEU A 21 -41.45 13.47 -8.31
C LEU A 21 -40.21 14.17 -7.74
N LEU A 22 -39.88 13.92 -6.46
CA LEU A 22 -38.64 14.40 -5.86
C LEU A 22 -37.42 13.79 -6.55
N GLN A 23 -37.47 12.50 -6.91
CA GLN A 23 -36.39 11.81 -7.61
C GLN A 23 -36.09 12.46 -8.97
N LEU A 24 -37.11 12.88 -9.73
CA LEU A 24 -36.92 13.59 -11.00
C LEU A 24 -36.13 14.90 -10.85
N ARG A 25 -36.15 15.54 -9.67
CA ARG A 25 -35.39 16.76 -9.37
C ARG A 25 -34.03 16.47 -8.74
N ILE A 26 -33.96 15.49 -7.85
CA ILE A 26 -32.74 15.14 -7.11
C ILE A 26 -31.76 14.37 -7.99
N TYR A 27 -32.26 13.47 -8.85
CA TYR A 27 -31.41 12.60 -9.67
C TYR A 27 -30.45 13.36 -10.58
N PRO A 28 -30.85 14.41 -11.33
CA PRO A 28 -29.91 15.19 -12.14
C PRO A 28 -28.85 15.93 -11.31
N LEU A 29 -29.22 16.44 -10.14
CA LEU A 29 -28.28 17.09 -9.20
C LEU A 29 -27.30 16.06 -8.64
N TRP A 30 -27.79 14.86 -8.37
CA TRP A 30 -26.97 13.73 -7.96
C TRP A 30 -25.99 13.30 -9.05
N VAL A 31 -26.46 13.07 -10.28
CA VAL A 31 -25.59 12.68 -11.40
C VAL A 31 -24.47 13.69 -11.59
N ARG A 32 -24.79 14.98 -11.46
CA ARG A 32 -23.81 16.05 -11.63
C ARG A 32 -22.76 16.10 -10.52
N ASN A 33 -23.16 15.89 -9.27
CA ASN A 33 -22.32 16.20 -8.11
C ASN A 33 -21.80 14.97 -7.36
N TYR A 34 -22.41 13.81 -7.54
CA TYR A 34 -22.23 12.64 -6.68
C TYR A 34 -22.19 11.29 -7.42
N ALA A 35 -22.39 11.23 -8.74
CA ALA A 35 -22.31 9.94 -9.45
C ALA A 35 -20.87 9.40 -9.51
N PRO A 36 -20.68 8.06 -9.39
CA PRO A 36 -19.38 7.44 -9.55
C PRO A 36 -18.87 7.63 -10.98
N LYS A 37 -17.59 7.99 -11.13
CA LYS A 37 -16.98 8.24 -12.46
C LYS A 37 -16.68 6.96 -13.25
N GLN A 38 -16.68 5.80 -12.59
CA GLN A 38 -16.48 4.50 -13.21
C GLN A 38 -17.62 3.55 -12.79
N ALA A 39 -18.32 2.98 -13.77
CA ALA A 39 -19.34 1.96 -13.54
C ALA A 39 -18.80 0.57 -13.93
N THR A 40 -18.83 -0.38 -13.00
CA THR A 40 -18.50 -1.80 -13.27
C THR A 40 -19.73 -2.56 -13.75
N PRO A 41 -19.58 -3.53 -14.69
CA PRO A 41 -20.69 -4.29 -15.22
C PRO A 41 -21.01 -5.49 -14.32
N ILE A 42 -21.83 -5.32 -13.27
CA ILE A 42 -22.40 -6.46 -12.54
C ILE A 42 -23.87 -6.18 -12.19
N GLY A 43 -24.76 -7.03 -12.73
CA GLY A 43 -26.06 -7.46 -12.21
C GLY A 43 -27.17 -6.43 -11.97
N LEU A 44 -26.85 -5.34 -11.28
CA LEU A 44 -27.69 -4.17 -11.09
C LEU A 44 -26.82 -2.94 -11.38
N SER A 45 -27.16 -2.15 -12.39
CA SER A 45 -26.44 -0.90 -12.62
C SER A 45 -26.58 0.00 -11.37
N PRO A 46 -25.61 0.89 -11.09
CA PRO A 46 -25.76 1.89 -10.04
C PRO A 46 -27.13 2.59 -10.08
N ASP A 47 -27.65 2.84 -11.28
CA ASP A 47 -28.98 3.42 -11.54
C ASP A 47 -30.14 2.55 -11.04
N GLN A 48 -30.03 1.22 -11.11
CA GLN A 48 -31.04 0.29 -10.60
C GLN A 48 -31.02 0.17 -9.06
N LEU A 49 -29.83 0.24 -8.45
CA LEU A 49 -29.66 0.39 -7.01
C LEU A 49 -30.20 1.74 -6.51
N LEU A 50 -30.00 2.80 -7.30
CA LEU A 50 -30.52 4.16 -7.07
C LEU A 50 -32.05 4.22 -7.02
N VAL A 51 -32.72 3.54 -7.94
CA VAL A 51 -34.19 3.44 -7.95
C VAL A 51 -34.71 2.71 -6.69
N ALA A 52 -33.96 1.73 -6.18
CA ALA A 52 -34.37 0.92 -5.03
C ALA A 52 -34.20 1.62 -3.68
N VAL A 53 -33.29 2.60 -3.54
CA VAL A 53 -32.89 3.18 -2.23
C VAL A 53 -33.30 4.65 -2.02
N ALA A 54 -33.80 5.33 -3.06
CA ALA A 54 -34.66 6.52 -2.93
C ALA A 54 -34.31 7.55 -1.81
N GLY A 55 -33.15 8.20 -1.90
CA GLY A 55 -32.75 9.28 -0.97
C GLY A 55 -32.23 8.84 0.41
N PHE A 56 -32.20 7.53 0.71
CA PHE A 56 -31.61 6.97 1.94
C PHE A 56 -30.23 6.34 1.70
N ARG A 57 -29.55 6.67 0.60
CA ARG A 57 -28.33 5.99 0.16
C ARG A 57 -27.17 6.17 1.15
N GLU A 58 -26.97 7.36 1.69
CA GLU A 58 -25.91 7.64 2.67
C GLU A 58 -26.22 6.94 4.00
N PHE A 59 -27.50 6.86 4.37
CA PHE A 59 -27.94 6.10 5.54
C PHE A 59 -27.74 4.58 5.35
N LEU A 60 -28.07 4.02 4.18
CA LEU A 60 -27.78 2.62 3.87
C LEU A 60 -26.28 2.36 3.78
N ALA A 61 -25.51 3.29 3.19
CA ALA A 61 -24.05 3.24 3.16
C ALA A 61 -23.49 3.15 4.58
N ALA A 62 -23.99 3.97 5.51
CA ALA A 62 -23.61 3.91 6.92
C ALA A 62 -23.95 2.55 7.58
N ILE A 63 -25.15 2.01 7.36
CA ILE A 63 -25.52 0.67 7.89
C ILE A 63 -24.62 -0.42 7.32
N LEU A 64 -24.38 -0.39 6.00
CA LEU A 64 -23.52 -1.36 5.32
C LEU A 64 -22.07 -1.25 5.79
N TRP A 65 -21.60 -0.03 6.08
CA TRP A 65 -20.28 0.20 6.64
C TRP A 65 -20.12 -0.38 8.05
N VAL A 66 -21.09 -0.16 8.94
CA VAL A 66 -21.14 -0.81 10.26
C VAL A 66 -21.17 -2.33 10.14
N ARG A 67 -21.88 -2.86 9.13
CA ARG A 67 -21.88 -4.31 8.86
C ARG A 67 -20.53 -4.81 8.36
N ALA A 68 -19.84 -4.04 7.52
CA ALA A 68 -18.50 -4.37 7.03
C ALA A 68 -17.50 -4.44 8.20
N ASP A 69 -17.60 -3.51 9.15
CA ASP A 69 -16.83 -3.52 10.40
C ASP A 69 -17.09 -4.78 11.25
N GLY A 70 -18.35 -5.21 11.34
CA GLY A 70 -18.68 -6.51 11.95
C GLY A 70 -18.02 -7.71 11.25
N PHE A 71 -17.97 -7.72 9.92
CA PHE A 71 -17.26 -8.76 9.17
C PHE A 71 -15.75 -8.71 9.39
N PHE A 72 -15.19 -7.51 9.53
CA PHE A 72 -13.79 -7.33 9.89
C PHE A 72 -13.46 -7.96 11.25
N HIS A 73 -14.22 -7.63 12.29
CA HIS A 73 -14.01 -8.19 13.64
C HIS A 73 -14.18 -9.71 13.73
N SER A 74 -14.95 -10.30 12.82
CA SER A 74 -15.15 -11.75 12.73
C SER A 74 -14.17 -12.47 11.79
N GLY A 75 -13.26 -11.73 11.13
CA GLY A 75 -12.26 -12.28 10.22
C GLY A 75 -12.82 -12.77 8.88
N ASN A 76 -14.07 -12.41 8.54
CA ASN A 76 -14.69 -12.83 7.27
C ASN A 76 -14.38 -11.83 6.15
N TYR A 77 -13.13 -11.82 5.71
CA TYR A 77 -12.62 -10.87 4.71
C TYR A 77 -13.27 -11.01 3.32
N ASP A 78 -13.66 -12.23 2.94
CA ASP A 78 -14.39 -12.50 1.68
C ASP A 78 -15.70 -11.69 1.60
N ALA A 79 -16.36 -11.46 2.75
CA ALA A 79 -17.60 -10.70 2.83
C ALA A 79 -17.39 -9.17 2.85
N ILE A 80 -16.18 -8.68 3.13
CA ILE A 80 -15.90 -7.23 3.25
C ILE A 80 -15.87 -6.56 1.87
N LEU A 81 -15.23 -7.19 0.88
CA LEU A 81 -15.06 -6.56 -0.44
C LEU A 81 -16.39 -6.19 -1.11
N PRO A 82 -17.41 -7.08 -1.17
CA PRO A 82 -18.74 -6.71 -1.65
C PRO A 82 -19.37 -5.53 -0.89
N MET A 83 -19.20 -5.49 0.44
CA MET A 83 -19.75 -4.40 1.26
C MET A 83 -19.06 -3.07 0.94
N LEU A 84 -17.72 -3.04 0.91
CA LEU A 84 -16.96 -1.85 0.52
C LEU A 84 -17.44 -1.29 -0.81
N ARG A 85 -17.63 -2.17 -1.81
CA ARG A 85 -18.09 -1.75 -3.12
C ARG A 85 -19.49 -1.15 -3.09
N LEU A 86 -20.44 -1.82 -2.44
CA LEU A 86 -21.81 -1.33 -2.31
C LEU A 86 -21.85 0.04 -1.62
N VAL A 87 -21.06 0.21 -0.55
CA VAL A 87 -20.94 1.49 0.15
C VAL A 87 -20.42 2.57 -0.79
N THR A 88 -19.34 2.33 -1.54
CA THR A 88 -18.79 3.32 -2.49
C THR A 88 -19.70 3.62 -3.68
N TRP A 89 -20.60 2.72 -4.08
CA TRP A 89 -21.61 3.03 -5.09
C TRP A 89 -22.71 3.94 -4.55
N LEU A 90 -23.12 3.74 -3.30
CA LEU A 90 -24.14 4.53 -2.65
C LEU A 90 -23.60 5.92 -2.24
N ASP A 91 -22.38 5.96 -1.73
CA ASP A 91 -21.66 7.15 -1.28
C ASP A 91 -20.21 7.17 -1.80
N PRO A 92 -19.99 7.57 -3.07
CA PRO A 92 -18.66 7.62 -3.67
C PRO A 92 -17.77 8.74 -3.12
N HIS A 93 -18.28 9.57 -2.20
CA HIS A 93 -17.51 10.64 -1.57
C HIS A 93 -17.04 10.26 -0.16
N ASN A 94 -17.31 9.01 0.26
CA ASN A 94 -16.90 8.49 1.56
C ASN A 94 -15.41 8.16 1.61
N LEU A 95 -14.61 9.11 2.09
CA LEU A 95 -13.14 8.97 2.16
C LEU A 95 -12.71 7.82 3.07
N ASP A 96 -13.39 7.66 4.22
CA ASP A 96 -13.06 6.64 5.22
C ASP A 96 -13.18 5.23 4.66
N VAL A 97 -14.20 4.99 3.83
CA VAL A 97 -14.42 3.68 3.19
C VAL A 97 -13.30 3.38 2.18
N TYR A 98 -12.90 4.36 1.36
CA TYR A 98 -11.79 4.18 0.43
C TYR A 98 -10.46 3.95 1.14
N SER A 99 -10.13 4.80 2.12
CA SER A 99 -8.90 4.71 2.91
C SER A 99 -8.83 3.41 3.71
N THR A 100 -9.82 3.17 4.58
CA THR A 100 -9.87 2.01 5.47
C THR A 100 -10.04 0.71 4.69
N GLY A 101 -10.86 0.71 3.64
CA GLY A 101 -11.05 -0.46 2.77
C GLY A 101 -9.75 -0.86 2.06
N ALA A 102 -9.02 0.10 1.50
CA ALA A 102 -7.71 -0.16 0.89
C ALA A 102 -6.69 -0.62 1.94
N TRP A 103 -6.71 -0.04 3.14
CA TRP A 103 -5.88 -0.47 4.25
C TRP A 103 -6.18 -1.94 4.64
N HIS A 104 -7.44 -2.36 4.76
CA HIS A 104 -7.76 -3.76 5.04
C HIS A 104 -7.25 -4.71 3.96
N MET A 105 -7.49 -4.38 2.68
CA MET A 105 -6.99 -5.17 1.54
C MET A 105 -5.46 -5.29 1.57
N GLY A 106 -4.76 -4.19 1.86
CA GLY A 106 -3.31 -4.16 1.90
C GLY A 106 -2.70 -4.84 3.13
N TYR A 107 -3.37 -4.83 4.29
CA TYR A 107 -2.74 -5.18 5.57
C TYR A 107 -3.35 -6.38 6.28
N ASN A 108 -4.67 -6.51 6.27
CA ASN A 108 -5.36 -7.37 7.23
C ASN A 108 -5.89 -8.67 6.62
N PHE A 109 -6.01 -8.73 5.30
CA PHE A 109 -6.32 -9.97 4.60
C PHE A 109 -5.09 -10.86 4.67
N THR A 110 -5.08 -11.74 5.66
CA THR A 110 -3.89 -12.44 6.14
C THR A 110 -4.15 -13.93 6.23
N ASP A 111 -3.06 -14.71 6.22
CA ASP A 111 -3.08 -16.12 6.57
C ASP A 111 -3.04 -16.35 8.10
N GLU A 112 -3.06 -17.62 8.53
CA GLU A 112 -3.01 -17.96 9.96
C GLU A 112 -1.78 -17.40 10.70
N SER A 113 -0.68 -17.12 9.98
CA SER A 113 0.55 -16.53 10.53
C SER A 113 0.58 -15.00 10.46
N GLN A 114 -0.56 -14.36 10.17
CA GLN A 114 -0.68 -12.90 10.00
C GLN A 114 0.17 -12.34 8.85
N ARG A 115 0.52 -13.17 7.85
CA ARG A 115 1.17 -12.70 6.62
C ARG A 115 0.08 -12.24 5.67
N SER A 116 0.17 -10.98 5.27
CA SER A 116 -0.84 -10.39 4.40
C SER A 116 -0.72 -10.87 2.95
N ASP A 117 -1.88 -11.12 2.35
CA ASP A 117 -2.02 -11.53 0.98
C ASP A 117 -1.81 -10.36 0.03
N ARG A 118 -0.58 -10.30 -0.50
CA ARG A 118 -0.12 -9.26 -1.42
C ARG A 118 -0.94 -9.20 -2.70
N ARG A 119 -1.66 -10.26 -3.08
CA ARG A 119 -2.52 -10.30 -4.27
C ARG A 119 -3.68 -9.31 -4.19
N TYR A 120 -4.05 -8.85 -2.99
CA TYR A 120 -5.07 -7.79 -2.80
C TYR A 120 -4.52 -6.37 -2.92
N ILE A 121 -3.21 -6.15 -2.96
CA ILE A 121 -2.64 -4.80 -3.07
C ILE A 121 -3.05 -4.12 -4.39
N PRO A 122 -3.01 -4.77 -5.58
CA PRO A 122 -3.52 -4.16 -6.80
C PRO A 122 -5.00 -3.72 -6.70
N LEU A 123 -5.83 -4.48 -5.97
CA LEU A 123 -7.22 -4.13 -5.71
C LEU A 123 -7.30 -2.87 -4.83
N ALA A 124 -6.47 -2.81 -3.78
CA ALA A 124 -6.38 -1.64 -2.90
C ALA A 124 -5.95 -0.38 -3.65
N LEU A 125 -4.90 -0.47 -4.48
CA LEU A 125 -4.43 0.65 -5.31
C LEU A 125 -5.51 1.10 -6.30
N LYS A 126 -6.20 0.15 -6.94
CA LYS A 126 -7.30 0.48 -7.85
C LYS A 126 -8.47 1.16 -7.13
N PHE A 127 -8.76 0.71 -5.92
CA PHE A 127 -9.81 1.27 -5.08
C PHE A 127 -9.49 2.70 -4.64
N LEU A 128 -8.24 2.96 -4.22
CA LEU A 128 -7.76 4.31 -3.92
C LEU A 128 -7.77 5.22 -5.16
N GLU A 129 -7.38 4.71 -6.33
CA GLU A 129 -7.45 5.47 -7.59
C GLU A 129 -8.88 5.90 -7.88
N GLU A 130 -9.86 5.00 -7.76
CA GLU A 130 -11.28 5.37 -7.92
C GLU A 130 -11.71 6.42 -6.89
N GLY A 131 -11.31 6.26 -5.63
CA GLY A 131 -11.57 7.23 -4.57
C GLY A 131 -11.00 8.62 -4.89
N ILE A 132 -9.76 8.70 -5.40
CA ILE A 132 -9.11 9.93 -5.86
C ILE A 132 -9.88 10.54 -7.04
N GLN A 133 -10.34 9.72 -7.98
CA GLN A 133 -11.13 10.21 -9.11
C GLN A 133 -12.46 10.82 -8.63
N ASN A 134 -13.15 10.18 -7.68
CA ASN A 134 -14.40 10.71 -7.12
C ASN A 134 -14.16 11.92 -6.21
N ASN A 135 -13.02 11.97 -5.51
CA ASN A 135 -12.68 13.00 -4.52
C ASN A 135 -11.33 13.69 -4.86
N PRO A 136 -11.21 14.39 -5.98
CA PRO A 136 -9.91 14.90 -6.44
C PRO A 136 -9.42 16.11 -5.63
N THR A 137 -10.27 16.72 -4.80
CA THR A 137 -9.95 17.96 -4.07
C THR A 137 -9.57 17.73 -2.61
N VAL A 138 -9.36 16.48 -2.18
CA VAL A 138 -8.95 16.14 -0.82
C VAL A 138 -7.58 15.47 -0.83
N TRP A 139 -6.76 15.76 0.17
CA TRP A 139 -5.38 15.28 0.22
C TRP A 139 -5.27 13.84 0.72
N ASP A 140 -6.22 13.39 1.55
CA ASP A 140 -6.18 12.14 2.29
C ASP A 140 -5.90 10.95 1.37
N LEU A 141 -6.67 10.77 0.29
CA LEU A 141 -6.52 9.61 -0.58
C LEU A 141 -5.21 9.60 -1.39
N TYR A 142 -4.65 10.77 -1.72
CA TYR A 142 -3.30 10.84 -2.30
C TYR A 142 -2.24 10.42 -1.29
N PHE A 143 -2.40 10.83 -0.03
CA PHE A 143 -1.52 10.41 1.06
C PHE A 143 -1.63 8.91 1.31
N GLU A 144 -2.83 8.35 1.37
CA GLU A 144 -3.03 6.91 1.60
C GLU A 144 -2.48 6.05 0.45
N MET A 145 -2.57 6.53 -0.80
CA MET A 145 -1.87 5.92 -1.93
C MET A 145 -0.35 5.92 -1.71
N GLY A 146 0.22 7.08 -1.35
CA GLY A 146 1.64 7.20 -1.02
C GLY A 146 2.05 6.31 0.17
N TRP A 147 1.22 6.21 1.20
CA TRP A 147 1.44 5.35 2.37
C TRP A 147 1.45 3.86 2.00
N MET A 148 0.55 3.43 1.10
CA MET A 148 0.54 2.06 0.58
C MET A 148 1.86 1.73 -0.12
N TYR A 149 2.38 2.62 -0.96
CA TYR A 149 3.69 2.47 -1.59
C TYR A 149 4.83 2.46 -0.56
N TYR A 150 4.86 3.45 0.32
CA TYR A 150 5.96 3.66 1.27
C TYR A 150 6.09 2.53 2.29
N HIS A 151 4.98 2.15 2.92
CA HIS A 151 5.00 1.26 4.07
C HIS A 151 4.68 -0.19 3.68
N LYS A 152 3.63 -0.40 2.89
CA LYS A 152 3.20 -1.77 2.56
C LYS A 152 4.04 -2.38 1.45
N ILE A 153 4.05 -1.72 0.29
CA ILE A 153 4.76 -2.21 -0.91
C ILE A 153 6.26 -2.11 -0.70
N GLN A 154 6.72 -1.17 0.15
CA GLN A 154 8.12 -0.89 0.38
C GLN A 154 8.80 -0.37 -0.90
N ASP A 155 8.14 0.58 -1.56
CA ASP A 155 8.63 1.28 -2.75
C ASP A 155 8.59 2.80 -2.49
N PRO A 156 9.69 3.40 -2.00
CA PRO A 156 9.72 4.81 -1.65
C PRO A 156 9.79 5.69 -2.92
N THR A 157 10.28 5.13 -4.03
CA THR A 157 10.42 5.78 -5.33
C THR A 157 9.04 6.10 -5.91
N ASN A 158 8.13 5.13 -5.91
CA ASN A 158 6.73 5.36 -6.31
C ASN A 158 5.90 6.07 -5.23
N ALA A 159 6.29 6.01 -3.95
CA ALA A 159 5.58 6.70 -2.88
C ALA A 159 5.72 8.24 -2.94
N ALA A 160 6.93 8.74 -3.21
CA ALA A 160 7.25 10.16 -3.16
C ALA A 160 6.32 11.04 -4.05
N PRO A 161 6.06 10.71 -5.32
CA PRO A 161 5.13 11.50 -6.16
C PRO A 161 3.70 11.59 -5.60
N TRP A 162 3.16 10.52 -5.02
CA TRP A 162 1.83 10.55 -4.39
C TRP A 162 1.81 11.45 -3.15
N MET A 163 2.86 11.39 -2.34
CA MET A 163 3.00 12.28 -1.19
C MET A 163 3.24 13.74 -1.61
N ARG A 164 3.92 13.97 -2.73
CA ARG A 164 4.09 15.31 -3.33
C ARG A 164 2.76 15.92 -3.72
N LEU A 165 1.87 15.13 -4.34
CA LEU A 165 0.50 15.54 -4.65
C LEU A 165 -0.30 15.90 -3.39
N ALA A 166 -0.28 15.03 -2.37
CA ALA A 166 -0.98 15.29 -1.11
C ALA A 166 -0.54 16.61 -0.44
N ASN A 167 0.75 16.95 -0.54
CA ASN A 167 1.32 18.14 0.08
C ASN A 167 0.94 19.48 -0.60
N GLU A 168 0.32 19.47 -1.79
CA GLU A 168 -0.18 20.69 -2.45
C GLU A 168 -1.43 21.26 -1.78
N TYR A 169 -2.12 20.46 -0.96
CA TYR A 169 -3.37 20.85 -0.34
C TYR A 169 -3.11 21.58 0.98
N PRO A 170 -3.59 22.83 1.17
CA PRO A 170 -3.28 23.64 2.35
C PRO A 170 -3.77 23.05 3.68
N ASP A 171 -4.89 22.34 3.65
CA ASP A 171 -5.59 21.73 4.79
C ASP A 171 -4.98 20.40 5.25
N MET A 172 -3.94 19.90 4.58
CA MET A 172 -3.23 18.69 5.00
C MET A 172 -2.62 18.85 6.40
N ILE A 173 -2.84 17.83 7.23
CA ILE A 173 -2.33 17.75 8.62
C ILE A 173 -0.82 18.02 8.64
N PRO A 174 -0.33 19.02 9.41
CA PRO A 174 1.07 19.46 9.37
C PRO A 174 2.12 18.37 9.61
N ALA A 175 1.82 17.38 10.46
CA ALA A 175 2.72 16.26 10.75
C ALA A 175 2.81 15.26 9.58
N ARG A 176 1.71 15.02 8.84
CA ARG A 176 1.72 14.09 7.70
C ARG A 176 2.58 14.61 6.53
N ARG A 177 2.82 15.92 6.47
CA ARG A 177 3.68 16.55 5.46
C ARG A 177 5.14 16.07 5.51
N HIS A 178 5.58 15.59 6.67
CA HIS A 178 6.94 15.12 6.92
C HIS A 178 7.29 13.87 6.10
N LEU A 179 6.29 13.04 5.82
CA LEU A 179 6.51 11.73 5.19
C LEU A 179 7.15 11.83 3.81
N LEU A 180 6.92 12.93 3.09
CA LEU A 180 7.56 13.17 1.79
C LEU A 180 9.09 13.26 1.90
N ALA A 181 9.64 13.94 2.91
CA ALA A 181 11.09 13.98 3.12
C ALA A 181 11.65 12.58 3.45
N HIS A 182 10.94 11.80 4.25
CA HIS A 182 11.34 10.42 4.53
C HIS A 182 11.30 9.52 3.27
N ALA A 183 10.32 9.71 2.39
CA ALA A 183 10.24 9.01 1.11
C ALA A 183 11.37 9.42 0.15
N TYR A 184 11.69 10.71 0.06
CA TYR A 184 12.85 11.20 -0.68
C TYR A 184 14.15 10.58 -0.15
N PHE A 185 14.37 10.62 1.16
CA PHE A 185 15.57 10.06 1.75
C PHE A 185 15.70 8.55 1.49
N LYS A 186 14.63 7.78 1.70
CA LYS A 186 14.61 6.33 1.42
C LYS A 186 14.80 6.00 -0.06
N SER A 187 14.38 6.88 -0.98
CA SER A 187 14.60 6.69 -2.43
C SER A 187 15.97 7.18 -2.91
N GLY A 188 16.86 7.61 -2.01
CA GLY A 188 18.19 8.14 -2.38
C GLY A 188 18.16 9.58 -2.92
N ARG A 189 17.00 10.25 -2.87
CA ARG A 189 16.82 11.67 -3.23
C ARG A 189 17.17 12.56 -2.03
N PHE A 190 18.44 12.52 -1.61
CA PHE A 190 18.89 13.16 -0.36
C PHE A 190 18.79 14.69 -0.38
N ASP A 191 19.09 15.31 -1.52
CA ASP A 191 18.88 16.73 -1.79
C ASP A 191 17.42 17.14 -1.61
N ASP A 192 16.48 16.42 -2.23
CA ASP A 192 15.06 16.71 -2.10
C ASP A 192 14.55 16.52 -0.66
N ALA A 193 15.12 15.56 0.08
CA ALA A 193 14.79 15.35 1.48
C ALA A 193 15.21 16.56 2.34
N VAL A 194 16.43 17.07 2.14
CA VAL A 194 16.95 18.26 2.84
C VAL A 194 16.15 19.50 2.47
N ASP A 195 15.89 19.72 1.17
CA ASP A 195 15.12 20.86 0.68
C ASP A 195 13.70 20.85 1.25
N TRP A 196 13.06 19.68 1.32
CA TRP A 196 11.72 19.55 1.89
C TRP A 196 11.71 19.82 3.39
N TRP A 197 12.67 19.28 4.14
CA TRP A 197 12.80 19.56 5.57
C TRP A 197 13.07 21.03 5.85
N ALA A 198 13.97 21.67 5.08
CA ALA A 198 14.28 23.09 5.21
C ALA A 198 13.04 23.96 4.92
N LYS A 199 12.27 23.63 3.87
CA LYS A 199 11.00 24.30 3.58
C LYS A 199 10.02 24.19 4.75
N LEU A 200 9.84 22.99 5.30
CA LEU A 200 8.93 22.78 6.43
C LEU A 200 9.42 23.51 7.69
N PHE A 201 10.72 23.49 7.97
CA PHE A 201 11.33 24.17 9.11
C PHE A 201 11.11 25.68 9.05
N LEU A 202 11.42 26.33 7.92
CA LEU A 202 11.20 27.76 7.71
C LEU A 202 9.72 28.15 7.79
N ASP A 203 8.82 27.26 7.37
CA ASP A 203 7.37 27.45 7.54
C ASP A 203 6.95 27.42 9.02
N ALA A 204 7.47 26.46 9.79
CA ALA A 204 7.19 26.37 11.23
C ALA A 204 7.75 27.57 12.01
N GLU A 205 8.92 28.08 11.61
CA GLU A 205 9.57 29.22 12.26
C GLU A 205 8.67 30.45 12.36
N LYS A 206 7.88 30.73 11.31
CA LYS A 206 6.97 31.87 11.24
C LYS A 206 5.97 31.93 12.39
N ASN A 207 5.58 30.76 12.91
CA ASN A 207 4.56 30.63 13.95
C ASN A 207 5.07 29.92 15.21
N ARG A 208 6.39 29.71 15.36
CA ARG A 208 6.95 28.83 16.43
C ARG A 208 6.53 29.23 17.84
N HIS A 209 6.26 30.52 18.07
CA HIS A 209 5.88 31.08 19.37
C HIS A 209 4.36 31.22 19.58
N LYS A 210 3.55 30.73 18.63
CA LYS A 210 2.09 30.91 18.65
C LYS A 210 1.42 30.10 19.77
N ASP A 211 1.80 28.82 19.88
CA ASP A 211 1.25 27.85 20.83
C ASP A 211 2.22 26.66 20.99
N TRP A 212 1.93 25.78 21.94
CA TRP A 212 2.75 24.60 22.21
C TRP A 212 2.87 23.68 20.97
N GLU A 213 1.79 23.48 20.23
CA GLU A 213 1.80 22.64 19.02
C GLU A 213 2.74 23.20 17.94
N SER A 214 2.73 24.52 17.74
CA SER A 214 3.62 25.20 16.79
C SER A 214 5.09 25.11 17.20
N SER A 215 5.38 25.22 18.50
CA SER A 215 6.74 25.01 19.03
C SER A 215 7.20 23.56 18.82
N GLN A 216 6.35 22.57 19.10
CA GLN A 216 6.67 21.17 18.86
C GLN A 216 6.90 20.88 17.38
N LEU A 217 6.08 21.44 16.49
CA LEU A 217 6.29 21.30 15.04
C LEU A 217 7.62 21.90 14.59
N TYR A 218 8.02 23.04 15.14
CA TYR A 218 9.34 23.63 14.89
C TYR A 218 10.46 22.70 15.33
N ASP A 219 10.44 22.24 16.58
CA ASP A 219 11.48 21.37 17.16
C ASP A 219 11.62 20.06 16.37
N VAL A 220 10.50 19.42 16.03
CA VAL A 220 10.50 18.17 15.23
C VAL A 220 11.11 18.40 13.85
N ARG A 221 10.74 19.48 13.17
CA ARG A 221 11.25 19.79 11.83
C ARG A 221 12.73 20.17 11.85
N GLN A 222 13.17 20.90 12.88
CA GLN A 222 14.59 21.22 13.09
C GLN A 222 15.40 19.95 13.30
N ASN A 223 15.01 19.11 14.27
CA ASN A 223 15.72 17.88 14.60
C ASN A 223 15.81 16.95 13.38
N ASN A 224 14.71 16.77 12.63
CA ASN A 224 14.74 15.93 11.44
C ASN A 224 15.61 16.49 10.31
N LEU A 225 15.67 17.82 10.13
CA LEU A 225 16.58 18.45 9.17
C LEU A 225 18.04 18.20 9.55
N GLU A 226 18.37 18.46 10.82
CA GLU A 226 19.72 18.26 11.37
C GLU A 226 20.15 16.79 11.28
N ASP A 227 19.29 15.85 11.71
CA ASP A 227 19.54 14.41 11.62
C ASP A 227 19.72 13.95 10.18
N THR A 228 18.90 14.47 9.24
CA THR A 228 19.02 14.14 7.81
C THR A 228 20.37 14.58 7.25
N ILE A 229 20.81 15.82 7.55
CA ILE A 229 22.10 16.33 7.10
C ILE A 229 23.25 15.53 7.74
N LEU A 230 23.15 15.25 9.04
CA LEU A 230 24.14 14.47 9.76
C LEU A 230 24.26 13.05 9.20
N ASP A 231 23.15 12.39 8.93
CA ASP A 231 23.11 11.07 8.29
C ASP A 231 23.78 11.09 6.92
N ILE A 232 23.54 12.12 6.10
CA ILE A 232 24.19 12.28 4.80
C ILE A 232 25.70 12.42 4.97
N LEU A 233 26.16 13.29 5.88
CA LEU A 233 27.58 13.51 6.13
C LEU A 233 28.28 12.25 6.65
N ARG A 234 27.66 11.53 7.59
CA ARG A 234 28.22 10.29 8.15
C ARG A 234 28.27 9.18 7.13
N ARG A 235 27.23 9.03 6.29
CA ARG A 235 27.14 7.90 5.35
C ARG A 235 27.83 8.14 4.02
N TYR A 236 27.95 9.40 3.58
CA TYR A 236 28.37 9.78 2.22
C TYR A 236 29.37 10.94 2.17
N GLY A 237 29.75 11.54 3.30
CA GLY A 237 30.70 12.65 3.36
C GLY A 237 32.15 12.26 3.02
N PRO A 238 33.12 13.16 3.22
CA PRO A 238 34.53 12.93 2.85
C PRO A 238 35.19 11.74 3.55
N ASN A 239 34.79 11.44 4.79
CA ASN A 239 35.26 10.30 5.58
C ASN A 239 34.05 9.47 6.04
N PRO A 240 33.39 8.75 5.13
CA PRO A 240 32.10 8.15 5.42
C PRO A 240 32.27 6.89 6.29
N GLU A 241 31.41 6.75 7.29
CA GLU A 241 31.31 5.57 8.19
C GLU A 241 30.91 4.29 7.44
N THR A 242 30.46 4.43 6.18
CA THR A 242 30.14 3.32 5.28
C THR A 242 31.37 2.64 4.68
N GLN A 243 32.56 3.21 4.85
CA GLN A 243 33.80 2.72 4.24
C GLN A 243 34.79 2.16 5.29
N PRO A 244 35.54 1.09 4.96
CA PRO A 244 35.43 0.28 3.74
C PRO A 244 34.10 -0.51 3.70
N PRO A 245 33.66 -1.05 2.54
CA PRO A 245 32.41 -1.81 2.49
C PRO A 245 32.46 -3.08 3.36
N VAL A 246 31.31 -3.47 3.90
CA VAL A 246 31.16 -4.73 4.68
C VAL A 246 30.89 -5.88 3.72
N ASP A 247 31.70 -6.93 3.77
CA ASP A 247 31.36 -8.20 3.13
C ASP A 247 30.20 -8.86 3.88
N LEU A 248 29.05 -8.91 3.23
CA LEU A 248 27.84 -9.46 3.80
C LEU A 248 27.87 -10.99 3.86
N GLY A 249 28.72 -11.67 3.08
CA GLY A 249 28.76 -13.13 3.00
C GLY A 249 27.36 -13.74 2.90
N PHE A 250 26.49 -13.10 2.11
CA PHE A 250 25.08 -13.43 2.04
C PHE A 250 24.91 -14.82 1.43
N ASP A 251 24.05 -15.61 2.06
CA ASP A 251 23.60 -16.87 1.51
C ASP A 251 22.26 -17.28 2.10
N ALA A 252 21.51 -18.08 1.36
CA ALA A 252 20.23 -18.60 1.80
C ALA A 252 19.99 -20.00 1.22
N THR A 253 19.29 -20.85 1.96
CA THR A 253 18.89 -22.20 1.55
C THR A 253 17.42 -22.42 1.86
N VAL A 254 16.80 -23.31 1.09
CA VAL A 254 15.40 -23.71 1.26
C VAL A 254 15.33 -25.22 1.30
N LYS A 255 14.60 -25.76 2.27
CA LYS A 255 14.28 -27.18 2.36
C LYS A 255 12.77 -27.34 2.52
N VAL A 256 12.15 -28.14 1.64
CA VAL A 256 10.75 -28.56 1.85
C VAL A 256 10.77 -29.64 2.94
N ILE A 257 10.14 -29.38 4.09
CA ILE A 257 10.13 -30.30 5.25
C ILE A 257 8.82 -31.06 5.42
N ARG A 258 7.71 -30.49 4.93
CA ARG A 258 6.38 -31.11 4.82
C ARG A 258 5.70 -30.53 3.57
N PRO A 259 4.64 -31.15 3.02
CA PRO A 259 3.90 -30.56 1.90
C PRO A 259 3.48 -29.11 2.23
N ARG A 260 3.91 -28.15 1.39
CA ARG A 260 3.68 -26.70 1.56
C ARG A 260 4.35 -26.06 2.79
N VAL A 261 5.34 -26.71 3.39
CA VAL A 261 6.08 -26.17 4.53
C VAL A 261 7.56 -26.10 4.19
N LEU A 262 8.11 -24.90 4.22
CA LEU A 262 9.51 -24.63 3.93
C LEU A 262 10.27 -24.31 5.22
N LEU A 263 11.43 -24.94 5.39
CA LEU A 263 12.47 -24.43 6.26
C LEU A 263 13.39 -23.56 5.42
N VAL A 264 13.47 -22.28 5.76
CA VAL A 264 14.41 -21.33 5.15
C VAL A 264 15.45 -20.93 6.18
N GLU A 265 16.70 -20.85 5.75
CA GLU A 265 17.82 -20.47 6.61
C GLU A 265 18.94 -19.83 5.80
N GLY A 266 19.81 -19.07 6.46
CA GLY A 266 20.91 -18.40 5.78
C GLY A 266 21.72 -17.47 6.66
N ARG A 267 22.60 -16.73 6.01
CA ARG A 267 23.56 -15.80 6.63
C ARG A 267 23.42 -14.42 5.98
N LEU A 268 23.49 -13.38 6.81
CA LEU A 268 23.66 -11.99 6.41
C LEU A 268 24.61 -11.34 7.42
N GLY A 269 25.87 -11.15 7.01
CA GLY A 269 26.99 -10.61 7.77
C GLY A 269 26.88 -9.12 8.04
N ILE A 270 25.83 -8.72 8.77
CA ILE A 270 25.67 -7.37 9.27
C ILE A 270 26.03 -7.36 10.76
N PRO A 271 26.96 -6.50 11.20
CA PRO A 271 27.52 -6.55 12.56
C PRO A 271 26.56 -6.06 13.65
N THR A 272 25.36 -5.62 13.29
CA THR A 272 24.38 -5.01 14.20
C THR A 272 23.00 -5.65 14.08
N ILE A 273 22.31 -5.77 15.22
CA ILE A 273 20.90 -6.23 15.27
C ILE A 273 19.99 -5.21 14.57
N GLY A 274 18.92 -5.69 13.94
CA GLY A 274 17.90 -4.83 13.32
C GLY A 274 17.84 -4.92 11.80
N ALA A 275 18.55 -5.89 11.20
CA ALA A 275 18.39 -6.26 9.79
C ALA A 275 17.30 -7.34 9.64
N ARG A 276 16.57 -7.29 8.51
CA ARG A 276 15.60 -8.33 8.14
C ARG A 276 15.78 -8.71 6.68
N VAL A 277 15.75 -10.01 6.40
CA VAL A 277 15.74 -10.55 5.04
C VAL A 277 14.29 -10.81 4.65
N THR A 278 13.85 -10.19 3.56
CA THR A 278 12.54 -10.47 2.96
C THR A 278 12.64 -11.78 2.18
N VAL A 279 11.72 -12.70 2.43
CA VAL A 279 11.55 -13.93 1.64
C VAL A 279 10.24 -13.85 0.88
N ILE A 280 10.29 -14.11 -0.43
CA ILE A 280 9.13 -14.13 -1.32
C ILE A 280 9.08 -15.49 -1.98
N LEU A 281 7.96 -16.20 -1.87
CA LEU A 281 7.66 -17.35 -2.71
C LEU A 281 6.58 -16.97 -3.72
N ARG A 282 6.81 -17.24 -5.00
CA ARG A 282 5.81 -16.98 -6.05
C ARG A 282 5.91 -17.97 -7.21
N ASP A 283 4.86 -18.05 -8.02
CA ASP A 283 4.91 -18.76 -9.30
C ASP A 283 6.11 -18.23 -10.15
N LYS A 284 6.91 -19.13 -10.72
CA LYS A 284 8.14 -18.76 -11.45
C LYS A 284 7.83 -17.81 -12.61
N GLY A 285 8.59 -16.72 -12.70
CA GLY A 285 8.42 -15.69 -13.74
C GLY A 285 7.20 -14.79 -13.57
N ARG A 286 6.46 -14.90 -12.45
CA ARG A 286 5.25 -14.09 -12.20
C ARG A 286 5.45 -13.14 -11.03
N THR A 287 5.25 -11.85 -11.26
CA THR A 287 5.32 -10.80 -10.24
C THR A 287 3.96 -10.11 -10.08
N ILE A 288 3.79 -9.34 -9.01
CA ILE A 288 2.64 -8.45 -8.84
C ILE A 288 2.99 -7.09 -9.43
N ASP A 289 2.12 -6.59 -10.30
CA ASP A 289 2.17 -5.21 -10.77
C ASP A 289 1.54 -4.30 -9.71
N TYR A 290 2.40 -3.57 -8.99
CA TYR A 290 1.99 -2.59 -7.99
C TYR A 290 1.71 -1.22 -8.62
N THR A 291 0.88 -1.17 -9.65
CA THR A 291 0.37 0.09 -10.22
C THR A 291 -1.16 0.09 -10.20
N PRO A 292 -1.82 1.27 -10.09
CA PRO A 292 -3.27 1.35 -10.27
C PRO A 292 -3.74 0.83 -11.64
N LYS A 293 -2.85 0.80 -12.64
CA LYS A 293 -3.10 0.32 -14.01
C LYS A 293 -3.07 -1.20 -14.13
N ALA A 294 -2.58 -1.93 -13.12
CA ALA A 294 -2.60 -3.39 -13.05
C ALA A 294 -4.02 -3.96 -13.25
N LEU A 295 -5.03 -3.18 -12.87
CA LEU A 295 -6.44 -3.50 -13.09
C LEU A 295 -7.13 -2.41 -13.91
N LYS A 296 -7.89 -2.83 -14.93
CA LYS A 296 -8.75 -1.90 -15.69
C LYS A 296 -9.85 -1.31 -14.81
N THR A 297 -10.49 -2.15 -14.01
CA THR A 297 -11.55 -1.79 -13.06
C THR A 297 -11.36 -2.55 -11.76
N PHE A 298 -11.92 -2.04 -10.67
CA PHE A 298 -11.96 -2.76 -9.39
C PHE A 298 -12.64 -4.14 -9.56
N THR A 299 -12.10 -5.16 -8.89
CA THR A 299 -12.60 -6.55 -8.87
C THR A 299 -12.66 -7.05 -7.44
N PHE A 300 -13.49 -8.07 -7.20
CA PHE A 300 -13.67 -8.69 -5.88
C PHE A 300 -12.76 -9.89 -5.64
N GLU A 301 -12.12 -10.40 -6.70
CA GLU A 301 -11.41 -11.66 -6.66
C GLU A 301 -9.94 -11.48 -7.02
N VAL A 302 -9.09 -12.12 -6.23
CA VAL A 302 -7.69 -12.37 -6.58
C VAL A 302 -7.61 -13.61 -7.47
N ASP A 303 -6.55 -13.75 -8.28
CA ASP A 303 -6.37 -14.94 -9.11
C ASP A 303 -6.24 -16.21 -8.23
N PRO A 304 -7.20 -17.15 -8.29
CA PRO A 304 -7.21 -18.34 -7.44
C PRO A 304 -6.13 -19.36 -7.82
N LYS A 305 -5.41 -19.16 -8.93
CA LYS A 305 -4.29 -20.02 -9.36
C LYS A 305 -2.93 -19.47 -8.94
N PHE A 306 -2.86 -18.20 -8.57
CA PHE A 306 -1.59 -17.53 -8.26
C PHE A 306 -1.15 -17.82 -6.83
N THR A 307 0.07 -18.32 -6.66
CA THR A 307 0.71 -18.40 -5.34
C THR A 307 1.63 -17.21 -5.15
N TYR A 308 1.43 -16.46 -4.06
CA TYR A 308 2.35 -15.42 -3.63
C TYR A 308 2.39 -15.36 -2.09
N MET A 309 3.56 -15.61 -1.52
CA MET A 309 3.84 -15.52 -0.08
C MET A 309 4.98 -14.55 0.11
N GLN A 310 4.88 -13.67 1.11
CA GLN A 310 5.99 -12.82 1.52
C GLN A 310 6.07 -12.78 3.05
N ASP A 311 7.28 -12.92 3.57
CA ASP A 311 7.59 -12.83 5.00
C ASP A 311 8.90 -12.04 5.23
N SER A 312 9.12 -11.57 6.46
CA SER A 312 10.27 -10.77 6.85
C SER A 312 11.03 -11.41 8.02
N LEU A 313 12.18 -12.00 7.70
CA LEU A 313 12.99 -12.81 8.60
C LEU A 313 13.96 -11.94 9.37
N ALA A 314 13.85 -11.90 10.70
CA ALA A 314 14.81 -11.19 11.53
C ALA A 314 16.17 -11.89 11.49
N VAL A 315 17.24 -11.10 11.31
CA VAL A 315 18.62 -11.56 11.38
C VAL A 315 19.11 -11.42 12.81
N ARG A 316 19.68 -12.50 13.36
CA ARG A 316 20.28 -12.57 14.70
C ARG A 316 21.59 -13.31 14.60
N ASP A 317 22.64 -12.75 15.18
CA ASP A 317 24.00 -13.30 15.11
C ASP A 317 24.39 -13.65 13.66
N GLU A 318 24.13 -12.70 12.76
CA GLU A 318 24.38 -12.79 11.31
C GLU A 318 23.65 -13.93 10.60
N LYS A 319 22.68 -14.56 11.25
CA LYS A 319 21.94 -15.71 10.71
C LYS A 319 20.44 -15.45 10.75
N PHE A 320 19.71 -16.12 9.86
CA PHE A 320 18.26 -16.16 9.90
C PHE A 320 17.79 -17.59 9.67
N ARG A 321 16.66 -17.93 10.30
CA ARG A 321 16.02 -19.24 10.16
C ARG A 321 14.53 -19.11 10.44
N ARG A 322 13.69 -19.73 9.60
CA ARG A 322 12.24 -19.72 9.76
C ARG A 322 11.61 -20.96 9.14
N GLU A 323 10.65 -21.53 9.85
CA GLU A 323 9.67 -22.45 9.26
C GLU A 323 8.47 -21.64 8.74
N ILE A 324 8.14 -21.82 7.48
CA ILE A 324 7.09 -21.13 6.75
C ILE A 324 6.03 -22.18 6.40
N ASP A 325 4.97 -22.26 7.21
CA ASP A 325 3.86 -23.18 6.99
C ASP A 325 2.79 -22.49 6.13
N MET A 326 2.58 -22.96 4.90
CA MET A 326 1.54 -22.50 3.98
C MET A 326 0.42 -23.54 3.83
N SER A 327 0.46 -24.64 4.59
CA SER A 327 -0.48 -25.74 4.47
C SER A 327 -1.87 -25.39 4.99
N LYS A 328 -1.94 -24.42 5.90
CA LYS A 328 -3.16 -23.96 6.59
C LYS A 328 -4.08 -23.11 5.73
N ASP A 329 -3.52 -22.43 4.73
CA ASP A 329 -4.24 -21.46 3.90
C ASP A 329 -4.24 -21.87 2.41
N PRO A 330 -4.88 -23.00 2.05
CA PRO A 330 -4.81 -23.58 0.70
C PRO A 330 -5.42 -22.71 -0.40
N LYS A 331 -6.33 -21.79 -0.05
CA LYS A 331 -6.89 -20.80 -0.98
C LYS A 331 -5.88 -19.69 -1.29
N MET A 332 -5.09 -19.30 -0.28
CA MET A 332 -4.05 -18.29 -0.41
C MET A 332 -2.83 -18.84 -1.16
N TYR A 333 -2.49 -20.10 -0.87
CA TYR A 333 -1.34 -20.79 -1.43
C TYR A 333 -1.76 -22.04 -2.22
N PRO A 334 -2.30 -21.86 -3.44
CA PRO A 334 -2.93 -22.94 -4.18
C PRO A 334 -1.93 -23.92 -4.83
N PHE A 335 -0.69 -23.48 -5.06
CA PHE A 335 0.39 -24.25 -5.71
C PHE A 335 -0.06 -24.96 -7.00
N LYS A 336 -0.55 -24.17 -7.98
CA LYS A 336 -1.02 -24.64 -9.28
C LYS A 336 0.00 -24.52 -10.42
N ALA A 337 0.98 -23.63 -10.32
CA ALA A 337 2.07 -23.50 -11.28
C ALA A 337 3.03 -24.72 -11.25
N PRO A 338 3.75 -25.02 -12.34
CA PRO A 338 4.71 -26.13 -12.40
C PRO A 338 5.98 -25.85 -11.60
N GLU A 339 6.41 -24.59 -11.51
CA GLU A 339 7.63 -24.17 -10.81
C GLU A 339 7.38 -22.87 -10.02
N TYR A 340 8.18 -22.68 -8.98
CA TYR A 340 8.13 -21.54 -8.06
C TYR A 340 9.53 -20.99 -7.84
N GLU A 341 9.61 -19.70 -7.54
CA GLU A 341 10.82 -19.03 -7.09
C GLU A 341 10.68 -18.69 -5.62
N VAL A 342 11.70 -19.04 -4.83
CA VAL A 342 11.92 -18.54 -3.47
C VAL A 342 13.05 -17.53 -3.53
N GLU A 343 12.69 -16.27 -3.38
CA GLU A 343 13.57 -15.12 -3.49
C GLU A 343 13.87 -14.57 -2.10
N PHE A 344 15.14 -14.37 -1.80
CA PHE A 344 15.63 -13.73 -0.59
C PHE A 344 16.25 -12.39 -0.94
N ILE A 345 15.81 -11.33 -0.26
CA ILE A 345 16.24 -9.96 -0.52
C ILE A 345 16.59 -9.30 0.80
N PHE A 346 17.73 -8.62 0.87
CA PHE A 346 18.00 -7.62 1.88
C PHE A 346 18.16 -6.26 1.21
N GLU A 347 17.23 -5.35 1.49
CA GLU A 347 17.27 -3.96 1.02
C GLU A 347 17.67 -3.01 2.16
N PRO A 348 18.76 -2.23 2.00
CA PRO A 348 19.27 -1.35 3.04
C PRO A 348 18.30 -0.23 3.41
N ARG A 349 17.46 0.21 2.47
CA ARG A 349 16.43 1.25 2.64
C ARG A 349 15.46 0.99 3.79
N TYR A 350 15.28 -0.28 4.16
CA TYR A 350 14.38 -0.74 5.23
C TYR A 350 15.10 -1.28 6.47
N ALA A 351 16.43 -1.26 6.49
CA ALA A 351 17.18 -1.59 7.67
C ALA A 351 17.06 -0.47 8.74
N SER A 352 17.33 -0.82 10.00
CA SER A 352 17.34 0.17 11.08
C SER A 352 18.40 1.27 10.84
N PRO A 353 18.24 2.48 11.41
CA PRO A 353 19.23 3.56 11.26
C PRO A 353 20.65 3.16 11.64
N ASN A 354 20.82 2.34 12.69
CA ASN A 354 22.13 1.83 13.10
C ASN A 354 22.79 0.94 12.04
N VAL A 355 22.00 0.12 11.34
CA VAL A 355 22.50 -0.67 10.21
C VAL A 355 22.86 0.25 9.06
N GLN A 356 21.98 1.20 8.71
CA GLN A 356 22.21 2.16 7.62
C GLN A 356 23.41 3.07 7.86
N ALA A 357 23.76 3.39 9.10
CA ALA A 357 24.99 4.12 9.42
C ALA A 357 26.23 3.39 8.89
N ARG A 358 26.23 2.04 8.94
CA ARG A 358 27.36 1.23 8.50
C ARG A 358 27.33 0.89 7.01
N ILE A 359 26.14 0.73 6.41
CA ILE A 359 26.03 0.23 5.03
C ILE A 359 25.45 1.24 4.03
N GLY A 360 25.05 2.43 4.50
CA GLY A 360 24.31 3.41 3.72
C GLY A 360 22.82 3.10 3.65
N SER A 361 21.99 4.10 3.35
CA SER A 361 20.56 3.90 3.08
C SER A 361 20.31 3.28 1.71
N ASP A 362 21.23 3.49 0.78
CA ASP A 362 21.28 2.98 -0.58
C ASP A 362 22.23 1.77 -0.74
N GLY A 363 22.85 1.30 0.35
CA GLY A 363 23.75 0.15 0.31
C GLY A 363 25.17 0.42 -0.18
N VAL A 364 25.61 1.69 -0.29
CA VAL A 364 26.97 2.05 -0.75
C VAL A 364 28.10 1.38 0.07
N GLY A 365 27.84 1.04 1.33
CA GLY A 365 28.77 0.37 2.23
C GLY A 365 28.64 -1.16 2.23
N MET A 366 27.89 -1.74 1.29
CA MET A 366 27.72 -3.18 1.15
C MET A 366 28.70 -3.75 0.12
N TYR A 367 29.24 -4.92 0.41
CA TYR A 367 29.91 -5.77 -0.55
C TYR A 367 29.36 -7.20 -0.43
N ASP A 368 29.17 -7.86 -1.56
CA ASP A 368 28.95 -9.31 -1.61
C ASP A 368 29.44 -9.82 -2.97
N ALA A 369 30.25 -10.87 -2.97
CA ALA A 369 30.88 -11.38 -4.19
C ALA A 369 29.91 -12.08 -5.14
N ARG A 370 28.72 -12.49 -4.69
CA ARG A 370 27.81 -13.37 -5.44
C ARG A 370 26.44 -12.76 -5.72
N TYR A 371 25.92 -11.98 -4.77
CA TYR A 371 24.50 -11.63 -4.73
C TYR A 371 24.22 -10.13 -4.69
N LEU A 372 25.25 -9.28 -4.67
CA LEU A 372 25.09 -7.83 -4.74
C LEU A 372 24.63 -7.40 -6.14
N GLU A 373 23.54 -6.63 -6.22
CA GLU A 373 23.05 -6.05 -7.46
C GLU A 373 22.70 -4.56 -7.28
N GLU A 374 22.96 -3.75 -8.31
CA GLU A 374 22.45 -2.38 -8.41
C GLU A 374 21.03 -2.45 -8.96
N VAL A 375 20.08 -1.82 -8.27
CA VAL A 375 18.72 -1.63 -8.73
C VAL A 375 18.55 -0.19 -9.15
N ARG A 376 18.04 0.02 -10.37
CA ARG A 376 17.68 1.34 -10.92
C ARG A 376 16.17 1.43 -11.00
N GLU A 377 15.61 2.47 -10.39
CA GLU A 377 14.17 2.69 -10.32
C GLU A 377 13.83 4.08 -10.84
N LYS A 378 12.67 4.16 -11.47
CA LYS A 378 12.05 5.41 -11.87
C LYS A 378 10.59 5.39 -11.44
N PRO A 379 10.06 6.49 -10.87
CA PRO A 379 8.65 6.51 -10.50
C PRO A 379 7.75 6.30 -11.72
N SER A 380 6.64 5.63 -11.50
CA SER A 380 5.60 5.44 -12.51
C SER A 380 4.86 6.76 -12.75
N PRO A 381 4.52 7.10 -14.00
CA PRO A 381 3.65 8.22 -14.31
C PRO A 381 2.30 8.12 -13.59
N ILE A 382 1.92 9.21 -12.90
CA ILE A 382 0.62 9.33 -12.23
C ILE A 382 -0.34 10.10 -13.12
N GLU A 383 -1.54 9.55 -13.36
CA GLU A 383 -2.62 10.31 -13.97
C GLU A 383 -3.31 11.17 -12.92
N VAL A 384 -3.08 12.48 -12.97
CA VAL A 384 -3.66 13.40 -11.99
C VAL A 384 -5.05 13.85 -12.46
N PRO A 385 -6.12 13.68 -11.66
CA PRO A 385 -7.46 14.12 -12.04
C PRO A 385 -7.50 15.59 -12.47
N LYS A 386 -8.32 15.90 -13.49
CA LYS A 386 -8.48 17.28 -14.01
C LYS A 386 -8.86 18.30 -12.93
N TYR A 387 -9.67 17.89 -11.96
CA TYR A 387 -10.16 18.76 -10.88
C TYR A 387 -9.30 18.72 -9.62
N ALA A 388 -8.13 18.05 -9.66
CA ALA A 388 -7.18 18.08 -8.56
C ALA A 388 -6.60 19.49 -8.41
N LYS A 389 -6.57 20.00 -7.17
CA LYS A 389 -6.07 21.35 -6.84
C LYS A 389 -4.55 21.30 -6.63
N VAL A 390 -3.81 20.95 -7.67
CA VAL A 390 -2.35 20.86 -7.66
C VAL A 390 -1.77 21.86 -8.66
N SER A 391 -0.57 22.38 -8.37
CA SER A 391 0.12 23.29 -9.29
C SER A 391 0.48 22.59 -10.61
N ASP A 392 0.58 23.37 -11.70
CA ASP A 392 0.98 22.86 -13.02
C ASP A 392 2.41 22.31 -13.02
N GLU A 393 3.27 22.79 -12.11
CA GLU A 393 4.62 22.28 -11.90
C GLU A 393 4.58 20.85 -11.35
N VAL A 394 3.88 20.65 -10.23
CA VAL A 394 3.75 19.32 -9.61
C VAL A 394 3.04 18.35 -10.53
N ARG A 395 1.98 18.79 -11.22
CA ARG A 395 1.29 17.98 -12.22
C ARG A 395 2.26 17.44 -13.27
N ARG A 396 3.08 18.32 -13.86
CA ARG A 396 4.08 17.93 -14.87
C ARG A 396 5.14 17.00 -14.30
N GLU A 397 5.61 17.27 -13.07
CA GLU A 397 6.60 16.44 -12.36
C GLU A 397 6.13 14.99 -12.22
N VAL A 398 4.89 14.77 -11.75
CA VAL A 398 4.37 13.43 -11.45
C VAL A 398 3.79 12.70 -12.66
N GLU A 399 3.26 13.44 -13.65
CA GLU A 399 2.79 12.86 -14.92
C GLU A 399 3.97 12.43 -15.80
N ASN A 400 5.11 13.11 -15.71
CA ASN A 400 6.32 12.83 -16.50
C ASN A 400 7.57 12.80 -15.63
N PRO A 401 7.70 11.83 -14.70
CA PRO A 401 8.88 11.72 -13.87
C PRO A 401 10.12 11.55 -14.77
N THR A 402 11.21 12.25 -14.45
CA THR A 402 12.46 12.19 -15.22
C THR A 402 13.63 11.63 -14.40
N ARG A 403 13.63 11.86 -13.08
CA ARG A 403 14.69 11.44 -12.18
C ARG A 403 14.69 9.93 -11.96
N GLU A 404 15.79 9.28 -12.35
CA GLU A 404 16.13 7.90 -11.98
C GLU A 404 16.87 7.90 -10.65
N VAL A 405 16.66 6.87 -9.84
CA VAL A 405 17.41 6.62 -8.59
C VAL A 405 18.01 5.22 -8.63
N SER A 406 19.10 5.00 -7.89
CA SER A 406 19.66 3.67 -7.73
C SER A 406 20.05 3.37 -6.29
N TYR A 407 20.09 2.08 -5.97
CA TYR A 407 20.57 1.55 -4.69
C TYR A 407 21.06 0.12 -4.89
N TRP A 408 21.86 -0.36 -3.95
CA TRP A 408 22.37 -1.72 -3.89
C TRP A 408 21.51 -2.57 -2.97
N ARG A 409 21.29 -3.82 -3.36
CA ARG A 409 20.70 -4.85 -2.50
C ARG A 409 21.41 -6.17 -2.72
N VAL A 410 21.23 -7.12 -1.79
CA VAL A 410 21.60 -8.51 -2.05
C VAL A 410 20.37 -9.34 -2.35
N ARG A 411 20.46 -10.17 -3.39
CA ARG A 411 19.35 -10.97 -3.89
C ARG A 411 19.79 -12.38 -4.27
N LYS A 412 19.08 -13.39 -3.76
CA LYS A 412 19.24 -14.79 -4.15
C LYS A 412 17.89 -15.39 -4.52
N VAL A 413 17.83 -16.15 -5.60
CA VAL A 413 16.63 -16.89 -6.03
C VAL A 413 16.93 -18.38 -6.07
N ILE A 414 16.01 -19.17 -5.55
CA ILE A 414 16.05 -20.63 -5.59
C ILE A 414 14.75 -21.11 -6.26
N THR A 415 14.87 -21.92 -7.30
CA THR A 415 13.72 -22.52 -7.98
C THR A 415 13.34 -23.83 -7.29
N LEU A 416 12.03 -24.06 -7.12
CA LEU A 416 11.46 -25.32 -6.68
C LEU A 416 10.38 -25.78 -7.65
N THR A 417 10.29 -27.08 -7.89
CA THR A 417 9.19 -27.67 -8.65
C THR A 417 7.95 -27.84 -7.78
N ARG A 418 6.79 -27.96 -8.43
CA ARG A 418 5.54 -28.29 -7.75
C ARG A 418 5.63 -29.62 -7.01
N GLU A 419 6.28 -30.62 -7.62
CA GLU A 419 6.48 -31.95 -7.05
C GLU A 419 7.30 -31.87 -5.76
N GLU A 420 8.36 -31.05 -5.72
CA GLU A 420 9.18 -30.82 -4.54
C GLU A 420 8.37 -30.19 -3.39
N ILE A 421 7.68 -29.07 -3.66
CA ILE A 421 6.92 -28.33 -2.64
C ILE A 421 5.78 -29.16 -2.05
N LEU A 422 5.09 -29.93 -2.89
CA LEU A 422 3.97 -30.76 -2.49
C LEU A 422 4.40 -32.16 -2.03
N MET A 423 5.70 -32.49 -2.13
CA MET A 423 6.26 -33.81 -1.90
C MET A 423 5.52 -34.93 -2.65
N LEU A 424 5.12 -34.67 -3.90
CA LEU A 424 4.44 -35.66 -4.74
C LEU A 424 5.45 -36.76 -5.13
N GLY A 425 5.10 -38.02 -4.92
CA GLY A 425 5.96 -39.17 -5.22
C GLY A 425 6.89 -39.62 -4.08
N LYS A 426 7.03 -38.86 -2.99
CA LYS A 426 7.71 -39.31 -1.77
C LYS A 426 6.75 -40.08 -0.87
N ARG A 427 6.32 -41.27 -1.29
CA ARG A 427 5.67 -42.25 -0.41
C ARG A 427 6.70 -43.31 -0.03
N GLY A 428 7.23 -43.23 1.19
CA GLY A 428 8.06 -44.27 1.80
C GLY A 428 9.56 -44.04 1.65
N GLU A 429 10.12 -43.25 2.57
CA GLU A 429 11.42 -43.51 3.19
C GLU A 429 11.27 -43.27 4.69
#